data_AF-A0A1R3RW76-F1
#
_entry.id   AF-A0A1R3RW76-F1
#
_cell.length_a   1.000
_cell.length_b   1.000
_cell.length_c   1.000
_cell.angle_alpha   90.00
_cell.angle_beta   90.00
_cell.angle_gamma   90.00
#
_symmetry.space_group_name_H-M   'P 1'
#
loop_
_entity.id
_entity.type
_entity.pdbx_description
1 polymer ?
#
loop_
_entity_poly.entity_id
_entity_poly.type
_entity_poly.pdbx_seq_one_letter_code
_entity_poly.pdbx_strand_id
1 'polypeptide(L)'
;MPSRWFARSETEPGTTIPLQQYQWVILQTCNEHEFQTPSEDLRDSPEPSMTCTLLLCKRAGPDHPIQAYMRIYKQIPIAGTEAEPANKQDDTGFVPGGLITWLVWEVVPGIRLSDPCGAAAFWALDISERDAIREAFKESIMKLYRWGYYPLHGNGRNLVWDADTSTL
;
A
#
# COMPACT_ATOMS: atom_id res chain seq x y z
N MET A 1 14.53 0.88 19.60
CA MET A 1 13.39 0.88 18.66
C MET A 1 12.94 -0.54 18.45
N PRO A 2 11.62 -0.82 18.37
CA PRO A 2 11.14 -2.16 18.04
C PRO A 2 11.66 -2.57 16.67
N SER A 3 11.91 -3.87 16.46
CA SER A 3 12.39 -4.38 15.17
C SER A 3 11.27 -4.45 14.11
N ARG A 4 10.02 -4.22 14.51
CA ARG A 4 8.79 -4.24 13.71
C ARG A 4 7.61 -3.68 14.51
N TRP A 5 6.66 -3.06 13.82
CA TRP A 5 5.43 -2.52 14.39
C TRP A 5 4.21 -3.39 14.12
N PHE A 6 4.34 -4.42 13.28
CA PHE A 6 3.33 -5.46 13.13
C PHE A 6 3.78 -6.76 13.81
N ALA A 7 2.91 -7.34 14.63
CA ALA A 7 3.13 -8.65 15.20
C ALA A 7 3.10 -9.73 14.11
N ARG A 8 3.82 -10.82 14.32
CA ARG A 8 3.84 -11.98 13.40
C ARG A 8 2.43 -12.46 13.07
N SER A 9 1.59 -12.56 14.09
CA SER A 9 0.20 -12.97 13.97
C SER A 9 -0.63 -12.04 13.08
N GLU A 10 -0.25 -10.77 12.92
CA GLU A 10 -0.98 -9.81 12.09
C GLU A 10 -0.62 -9.92 10.60
N THR A 11 0.63 -10.27 10.26
CA THR A 11 1.17 -10.08 8.91
C THR A 11 1.90 -11.29 8.30
N GLU A 12 2.08 -12.40 9.03
CA GLU A 12 2.74 -13.59 8.50
C GLU A 12 1.90 -14.30 7.42
N PRO A 13 2.56 -14.94 6.42
CA PRO A 13 1.87 -15.79 5.45
C PRO A 13 1.00 -16.85 6.12
N GLY A 14 -0.22 -17.01 5.63
CA GLY A 14 -1.23 -17.90 6.18
C GLY A 14 -2.20 -17.24 7.15
N THR A 15 -1.87 -16.06 7.70
CA THR A 15 -2.83 -15.26 8.48
C THR A 15 -4.04 -14.89 7.62
N THR A 16 -5.24 -15.02 8.18
CA THR A 16 -6.49 -14.65 7.52
C THR A 16 -7.03 -13.35 8.10
N ILE A 17 -7.26 -12.37 7.22
CA ILE A 17 -7.81 -11.07 7.57
C ILE A 17 -9.28 -11.03 7.11
N PRO A 18 -10.24 -10.98 8.05
CA PRO A 18 -11.63 -10.70 7.72
C PRO A 18 -11.77 -9.22 7.36
N LEU A 19 -12.25 -8.91 6.16
CA LEU A 19 -12.53 -7.54 5.74
C LEU A 19 -13.90 -7.47 5.03
N GLN A 20 -14.85 -6.81 5.69
CA GLN A 20 -16.26 -6.78 5.29
C GLN A 20 -16.79 -8.22 5.10
N GLN A 21 -17.37 -8.54 3.93
CA GLN A 21 -17.88 -9.88 3.61
C GLN A 21 -16.81 -10.88 3.15
N TYR A 22 -15.54 -10.46 3.01
CA TYR A 22 -14.49 -11.28 2.44
C TYR A 22 -13.46 -11.73 3.47
N GLN A 23 -12.84 -12.87 3.20
CA GLN A 23 -11.71 -13.40 3.95
C GLN A 23 -10.47 -13.35 3.05
N TRP A 24 -9.39 -12.74 3.53
CA TRP A 24 -8.14 -12.56 2.78
C TRP A 24 -7.02 -13.33 3.45
N VAL A 25 -6.44 -14.30 2.75
CA VAL A 25 -5.29 -15.06 3.25
C VAL A 25 -4.02 -14.38 2.78
N ILE A 26 -3.15 -14.01 3.71
CA ILE A 26 -1.85 -13.42 3.40
C ILE A 26 -0.97 -14.47 2.73
N LEU A 27 -0.41 -14.12 1.58
CA LEU A 27 0.58 -14.92 0.86
C LEU A 27 1.99 -14.45 1.17
N GLN A 28 2.20 -13.13 1.27
CA GLN A 28 3.51 -12.53 1.47
C GLN A 28 3.41 -11.15 2.11
N THR A 29 4.33 -10.83 3.03
CA THR A 29 4.64 -9.46 3.46
C THR A 29 5.64 -8.83 2.49
N CYS A 30 5.24 -7.80 1.76
CA CYS A 30 6.07 -7.18 0.71
C CYS A 30 6.99 -6.09 1.25
N ASN A 31 6.52 -5.30 2.21
CA ASN A 31 7.31 -4.26 2.89
C ASN A 31 6.66 -3.84 4.22
N GLU A 32 7.45 -3.17 5.04
CA GLU A 32 7.00 -2.42 6.21
C GLU A 32 7.76 -1.08 6.22
N HIS A 33 7.04 0.01 6.46
CA HIS A 33 7.60 1.35 6.56
C HIS A 33 7.07 2.03 7.83
N GLU A 34 7.92 2.80 8.48
CA GLU A 34 7.57 3.63 9.64
C GLU A 34 7.82 5.11 9.32
N PHE A 35 6.95 5.94 9.87
CA PHE A 35 6.98 7.39 9.77
C PHE A 35 6.80 7.92 11.18
N GLN A 36 7.91 8.14 11.88
CA GLN A 36 7.91 8.69 13.23
C GLN A 36 8.18 10.19 13.21
N THR A 37 7.44 10.93 14.02
CA THR A 37 7.67 12.35 14.29
C THR A 37 8.39 12.45 15.64
N PRO A 38 9.56 13.08 15.73
CA PRO A 38 10.23 13.29 17.01
C PRO A 38 9.43 14.29 17.87
N SER A 39 9.57 14.18 19.20
CA SER A 39 8.81 15.00 20.15
C SER A 39 9.01 16.51 19.99
N GLU A 40 10.16 16.91 19.45
CA GLU A 40 10.54 18.31 19.22
C GLU A 40 9.70 18.95 18.09
N ASP A 41 9.31 18.16 17.09
CA ASP A 41 8.60 18.63 15.89
C ASP A 41 7.06 18.59 16.05
N LEU A 42 6.56 18.14 17.20
CA LEU A 42 5.11 18.02 17.47
C LEU A 42 4.35 19.35 17.41
N ARG A 43 5.05 20.47 17.59
CA ARG A 43 4.41 21.79 17.54
C ARG A 43 4.13 22.25 16.12
N ASP A 44 4.92 21.74 15.16
CA ASP A 44 4.93 22.20 13.77
C ASP A 44 4.37 21.15 12.80
N SER A 45 4.29 19.88 13.21
CA SER A 45 3.72 18.78 12.41
C SER A 45 2.37 18.32 12.96
N PRO A 46 1.26 18.52 12.22
CA PRO A 46 -0.04 18.00 12.61
C PRO A 46 -0.21 16.49 12.33
N GLU A 47 0.77 15.83 11.70
CA GLU A 47 0.63 14.43 11.28
C GLU A 47 1.10 13.45 12.38
N PRO A 48 0.25 12.46 12.75
CA PRO A 48 0.61 11.47 13.76
C PRO A 48 1.66 10.51 13.22
N SER A 49 2.48 9.96 14.13
CA SER A 49 3.39 8.86 13.77
C SER A 49 2.60 7.64 13.31
N MET A 50 3.05 6.99 12.23
CA MET A 50 2.37 5.82 11.67
C MET A 50 3.34 4.79 11.11
N THR A 51 2.89 3.54 11.06
CA THR A 51 3.51 2.47 10.28
C THR A 51 2.56 2.03 9.18
N CYS A 52 3.11 1.49 8.10
CA CYS A 52 2.31 0.78 7.11
C CYS A 52 3.03 -0.43 6.54
N THR A 53 2.26 -1.45 6.20
CA THR A 53 2.76 -2.67 5.54
C THR A 53 1.96 -2.96 4.28
N LEU A 54 2.63 -3.44 3.25
CA LEU A 54 2.00 -3.99 2.04
C LEU A 54 2.05 -5.50 2.08
N LEU A 55 0.92 -6.12 1.82
CA LEU A 55 0.72 -7.56 1.82
C LEU A 55 0.23 -7.98 0.44
N LEU A 56 0.72 -9.10 -0.07
CA LEU A 56 0.07 -9.84 -1.15
C LEU A 56 -0.88 -10.84 -0.52
N CYS A 57 -2.15 -10.81 -0.91
CA CYS A 57 -3.22 -11.62 -0.37
C CYS A 57 -3.96 -12.36 -1.48
N LYS A 58 -4.62 -13.46 -1.11
CA LYS A 58 -5.64 -14.11 -1.94
C LYS A 58 -6.99 -14.06 -1.24
N ARG A 59 -8.06 -13.82 -2.00
CA ARG A 59 -9.43 -13.95 -1.49
C ARG A 59 -9.75 -15.43 -1.31
N ALA A 60 -10.27 -15.81 -0.15
CA ALA A 60 -10.81 -17.15 0.07
C ALA A 60 -12.24 -17.24 -0.47
N GLY A 61 -12.54 -18.29 -1.24
CA GLY A 61 -13.87 -18.52 -1.81
C GLY A 61 -13.87 -19.53 -2.96
N PRO A 62 -15.05 -19.98 -3.42
CA PRO A 62 -15.22 -20.94 -4.52
C PRO A 62 -14.98 -20.33 -5.91
N ASP A 63 -15.17 -19.02 -6.05
CA ASP A 63 -14.84 -18.29 -7.28
C ASP A 63 -13.32 -18.13 -7.40
N HIS A 64 -12.81 -18.17 -8.64
CA HIS A 64 -11.39 -18.12 -8.98
C HIS A 64 -10.55 -17.25 -8.01
N PRO A 65 -9.39 -17.73 -7.53
CA PRO A 65 -8.63 -17.01 -6.51
C PRO A 65 -8.18 -15.65 -7.03
N ILE A 66 -8.83 -14.58 -6.55
CA ILE A 66 -8.40 -13.21 -6.81
C ILE A 66 -7.20 -12.91 -5.92
N GLN A 67 -6.08 -12.57 -6.53
CA GLN A 67 -4.95 -11.99 -5.82
C GLN A 67 -5.12 -10.48 -5.72
N ALA A 68 -4.79 -9.94 -4.55
CA ALA A 68 -4.90 -8.51 -4.26
C ALA A 68 -3.71 -8.06 -3.42
N TYR A 69 -3.33 -6.82 -3.59
CA TYR A 69 -2.51 -6.14 -2.62
C TYR A 69 -3.40 -5.57 -1.51
N MET A 70 -2.93 -5.68 -0.27
CA MET A 70 -3.55 -5.09 0.91
C MET A 70 -2.53 -4.20 1.62
N ARG A 71 -2.86 -2.93 1.83
CA ARG A 71 -2.06 -2.02 2.66
C ARG A 71 -2.77 -1.71 3.96
N ILE A 72 -2.07 -1.91 5.06
CA ILE A 72 -2.52 -1.57 6.41
C ILE A 72 -1.74 -0.36 6.86
N TYR A 73 -2.44 0.70 7.27
CA TYR A 73 -1.88 1.85 7.96
C TYR A 73 -2.27 1.75 9.43
N LYS A 74 -1.30 1.86 10.33
CA LYS A 74 -1.51 1.77 11.79
C LYS A 74 -0.81 2.94 12.45
N GLN A 75 -1.52 3.74 13.23
CA GLN A 75 -0.91 4.79 14.05
C GLN A 75 0.00 4.15 15.10
N ILE A 76 1.20 4.70 15.30
CA ILE A 76 2.16 4.26 16.32
C ILE A 76 2.42 5.41 17.30
N PRO A 77 2.93 5.13 18.52
CA PRO A 77 3.26 6.19 19.45
C PRO A 77 4.28 7.16 18.84
N ILE A 78 4.19 8.41 19.27
CA ILE A 78 5.26 9.38 19.06
C ILE A 78 6.44 8.94 19.92
N ALA A 79 7.66 9.18 19.43
CA ALA A 79 8.86 8.90 20.20
C ALA A 79 8.81 9.62 21.57
N GLY A 80 8.87 8.86 22.66
CA GLY A 80 8.78 9.36 24.03
C GLY A 80 7.38 9.37 24.66
N THR A 81 6.35 8.85 23.99
CA THR A 81 4.98 8.73 24.53
C THR A 81 4.46 7.29 24.56
N GLU A 82 5.33 6.28 24.67
CA GLU A 82 4.99 4.86 24.61
C GLU A 82 4.31 4.36 25.92
N ALA A 83 3.08 3.82 25.86
CA ALA A 83 2.37 3.19 27.00
C ALA A 83 1.35 2.10 26.55
N GLU A 84 1.08 1.09 27.39
CA GLU A 84 0.37 -0.19 27.08
C GLU A 84 -0.84 -0.47 28.05
N PRO A 85 -2.01 -1.04 27.64
CA PRO A 85 -2.82 -0.64 26.47
C PRO A 85 -4.37 -0.46 26.74
N ALA A 86 -5.19 -0.19 25.70
CA ALA A 86 -6.68 -0.18 25.66
C ALA A 86 -7.18 -0.14 24.18
N ASN A 87 -8.44 -0.53 23.80
CA ASN A 87 -9.18 -0.51 22.46
C ASN A 87 -10.00 0.76 21.99
N LYS A 88 -9.71 1.51 20.92
CA LYS A 88 -8.35 1.95 20.66
C LYS A 88 -7.60 0.86 19.80
N GLN A 89 -6.33 0.91 19.33
CA GLN A 89 -5.70 -0.40 18.99
C GLN A 89 -6.03 -1.34 20.14
N ASP A 90 -6.33 -2.63 20.00
CA ASP A 90 -6.96 -3.33 21.14
C ASP A 90 -6.16 -3.21 22.45
N ASP A 91 -6.68 -3.67 23.59
CA ASP A 91 -5.92 -3.66 24.85
C ASP A 91 -4.58 -4.44 24.77
N THR A 92 -4.10 -4.84 23.58
CA THR A 92 -2.78 -5.39 23.27
C THR A 92 -1.98 -4.61 22.20
N GLY A 93 -2.49 -3.50 21.65
CA GLY A 93 -1.81 -2.72 20.62
C GLY A 93 -1.11 -1.44 21.11
N PHE A 94 0.01 -1.09 20.47
CA PHE A 94 0.90 0.07 20.71
C PHE A 94 0.22 1.45 20.89
N VAL A 95 -0.87 1.77 20.19
CA VAL A 95 -1.63 3.02 20.37
C VAL A 95 -3.05 2.69 20.74
N PRO A 96 -3.29 2.64 22.04
CA PRO A 96 -4.61 2.68 22.57
C PRO A 96 -5.41 3.94 22.18
N GLY A 97 -5.98 3.96 20.96
CA GLY A 97 -6.98 4.91 20.44
C GLY A 97 -6.91 5.00 18.95
N GLY A 98 -5.81 4.47 18.42
CA GLY A 98 -5.26 4.87 17.16
C GLY A 98 -6.09 4.42 15.99
N LEU A 99 -5.92 5.17 14.92
CA LEU A 99 -6.46 4.83 13.63
C LEU A 99 -5.73 3.61 13.05
N ILE A 100 -6.50 2.67 12.52
CA ILE A 100 -6.02 1.61 11.64
C ILE A 100 -6.91 1.57 10.39
N THR A 101 -6.30 1.58 9.21
CA THR A 101 -7.00 1.63 7.92
C THR A 101 -6.47 0.54 7.00
N TRP A 102 -7.38 -0.21 6.39
CA TRP A 102 -7.07 -1.24 5.39
C TRP A 102 -7.51 -0.77 4.01
N LEU A 103 -6.62 -0.87 3.03
CA LEU A 103 -6.93 -0.67 1.62
C LEU A 103 -6.59 -1.95 0.87
N VAL A 104 -7.52 -2.46 0.08
CA VAL A 104 -7.33 -3.68 -0.74
C VAL A 104 -7.65 -3.36 -2.18
N TRP A 105 -6.76 -3.75 -3.09
CA TRP A 105 -6.96 -3.59 -4.53
C TRP A 105 -6.41 -4.80 -5.28
N GLU A 106 -7.08 -5.18 -6.36
CA GLU A 106 -6.73 -6.34 -7.17
C GLU A 106 -5.34 -6.20 -7.81
N VAL A 107 -4.65 -7.34 -7.95
CA VAL A 107 -3.46 -7.41 -8.78
C VAL A 107 -3.91 -7.42 -10.24
N VAL A 108 -3.62 -6.34 -10.95
CA VAL A 108 -3.92 -6.23 -12.39
C VAL A 108 -2.85 -6.94 -13.23
N PRO A 109 -3.23 -7.50 -14.40
CA PRO A 109 -2.28 -8.05 -15.36
C PRO A 109 -1.34 -6.98 -15.91
N GLY A 110 -0.21 -7.43 -16.47
CA GLY A 110 0.75 -6.56 -17.14
C GLY A 110 2.10 -6.42 -16.41
N ILE A 111 2.92 -5.50 -16.92
CA ILE A 111 4.27 -5.24 -16.43
C ILE A 111 4.33 -3.90 -15.70
N ARG A 112 4.96 -3.89 -14.52
CA ARG A 112 5.22 -2.64 -13.81
C ARG A 112 6.34 -1.88 -14.52
N LEU A 113 6.09 -0.61 -14.85
CA LEU A 113 6.95 0.16 -15.76
C LEU A 113 8.29 0.60 -15.15
N SER A 114 8.35 0.70 -13.82
CA SER A 114 9.60 1.02 -13.12
C SER A 114 9.69 0.36 -11.75
N ASP A 115 10.89 0.36 -11.20
CA ASP A 115 11.22 -0.09 -9.85
C ASP A 115 11.99 1.03 -9.10
N PRO A 116 12.43 0.81 -7.84
CA PRO A 116 13.22 1.81 -7.11
C PRO A 116 14.56 2.19 -7.75
N CYS A 117 15.12 1.36 -8.63
CA CYS A 117 16.40 1.56 -9.29
C CYS A 117 16.26 2.23 -10.68
N GLY A 118 15.08 2.18 -11.29
CA GLY A 118 14.81 2.92 -12.53
C GLY A 118 13.67 2.33 -13.36
N ALA A 119 13.55 2.82 -14.61
CA ALA A 119 12.50 2.45 -15.56
C ALA A 119 12.99 1.49 -16.65
N ALA A 120 13.85 0.53 -16.29
CA ALA A 120 14.45 -0.39 -17.26
C ALA A 120 13.39 -1.18 -18.04
N ALA A 121 12.32 -1.63 -17.37
CA ALA A 121 11.20 -2.30 -18.01
C ALA A 121 10.55 -1.45 -19.11
N PHE A 122 10.26 -0.18 -18.81
CA PHE A 122 9.73 0.75 -19.82
C PHE A 122 10.70 0.96 -20.99
N TRP A 123 12.00 1.16 -20.74
CA TRP A 123 12.98 1.42 -21.80
C TRP A 123 13.33 0.20 -22.64
N ALA A 124 13.06 -1.01 -22.15
CA ALA A 124 13.23 -2.25 -22.90
C ALA A 124 12.12 -2.48 -23.95
N LEU A 125 10.99 -1.77 -23.83
CA LEU A 125 9.90 -1.84 -24.80
C LEU A 125 10.24 -1.11 -26.10
N ASP A 126 9.60 -1.53 -27.19
CA ASP A 126 9.76 -0.87 -28.47
C ASP A 126 9.22 0.58 -28.46
N ILE A 127 9.48 1.32 -29.53
CA ILE A 127 9.05 2.72 -29.59
C ILE A 127 7.53 2.86 -29.65
N SER A 128 6.85 1.99 -30.39
CA SER A 128 5.39 2.00 -30.54
C SER A 128 4.66 1.75 -29.23
N GLU A 129 5.11 0.76 -28.46
CA GLU A 129 4.56 0.39 -27.16
C GLU A 129 4.74 1.52 -26.16
N ARG A 130 5.93 2.14 -26.12
CA ARG A 130 6.20 3.30 -25.26
C ARG A 130 5.32 4.50 -25.61
N ASP A 131 5.04 4.70 -26.89
CA ASP A 131 4.15 5.78 -27.33
C ASP A 131 2.69 5.50 -26.97
N ALA A 132 2.24 4.24 -27.09
CA ALA A 132 0.92 3.81 -26.61
C ALA A 132 0.77 4.04 -25.10
N ILE A 133 1.77 3.65 -24.29
CA ILE A 133 1.81 3.90 -22.85
C ILE A 133 1.69 5.40 -22.54
N ARG A 134 2.41 6.26 -23.27
CA ARG A 134 2.37 7.71 -23.05
C ARG A 134 1.00 8.30 -23.32
N GLU A 135 0.33 7.88 -24.39
CA GLU A 135 -1.02 8.36 -24.69
C GLU A 135 -2.04 7.80 -23.68
N ALA A 136 -1.95 6.53 -23.30
CA ALA A 136 -2.80 5.96 -22.24
C ALA A 136 -2.62 6.67 -20.90
N PHE A 137 -1.37 7.00 -20.55
CA PHE A 137 -1.06 7.74 -19.31
C PHE A 137 -1.66 9.14 -19.35
N LYS A 138 -1.48 9.84 -20.48
CA LYS A 138 -2.02 11.18 -20.71
C LYS A 138 -3.54 11.21 -20.62
N GLU A 139 -4.23 10.23 -21.21
CA GLU A 139 -5.70 10.15 -21.08
C GLU A 139 -6.12 9.95 -19.62
N SER A 140 -5.46 8.99 -18.94
CA SER A 140 -5.76 8.61 -17.56
C SER A 140 -5.51 9.75 -16.57
N ILE A 141 -4.36 10.41 -16.66
CA ILE A 141 -4.02 11.53 -15.76
C ILE A 141 -4.96 12.72 -15.98
N MET A 142 -5.34 13.00 -17.24
CA MET A 142 -6.29 14.07 -17.54
C MET A 142 -7.68 13.76 -17.00
N LYS A 143 -8.09 12.49 -16.99
CA LYS A 143 -9.34 12.04 -16.37
C LYS A 143 -9.31 12.27 -14.84
N LEU A 144 -8.20 11.91 -14.18
CA LEU A 144 -8.01 12.16 -12.74
C LEU A 144 -8.09 13.65 -12.39
N TYR A 145 -7.42 14.51 -13.18
CA TYR A 145 -7.48 15.96 -12.98
C TYR A 145 -8.90 16.52 -13.13
N ARG A 146 -9.67 16.04 -14.11
CA ARG A 146 -11.08 16.44 -14.26
C ARG A 146 -11.94 16.03 -13.07
N TRP A 147 -11.56 14.99 -12.35
CA TRP A 147 -12.21 14.56 -11.10
C TRP A 147 -11.68 15.29 -9.86
N GLY A 148 -10.77 16.25 -10.03
CA GLY A 148 -10.17 17.00 -8.93
C GLY A 148 -9.09 16.23 -8.16
N TYR A 149 -8.62 15.10 -8.69
CA TYR A 149 -7.57 14.31 -8.06
C TYR A 149 -6.21 14.59 -8.70
N TYR A 150 -5.23 14.98 -7.88
CA TYR A 150 -3.86 15.21 -8.29
C TYR A 150 -2.95 14.18 -7.62
N PRO A 151 -2.48 13.15 -8.35
CA PRO A 151 -1.62 12.12 -7.78
C PRO A 151 -0.31 12.74 -7.27
N LEU A 152 -0.09 12.69 -5.97
CA LEU A 152 1.19 13.05 -5.36
C LEU A 152 2.20 11.92 -5.59
N HIS A 153 3.46 12.28 -5.83
CA HIS A 153 4.56 11.35 -6.09
C HIS A 153 4.42 10.50 -7.36
N GLY A 154 4.18 11.15 -8.51
CA GLY A 154 4.17 10.50 -9.82
C GLY A 154 5.48 9.76 -10.13
N ASN A 155 5.39 8.45 -10.31
CA ASN A 155 6.54 7.59 -10.61
C ASN A 155 6.07 6.35 -11.40
N GLY A 156 6.89 5.86 -12.34
CA GLY A 156 6.58 4.67 -13.14
C GLY A 156 6.35 3.39 -12.32
N ARG A 157 6.81 3.35 -11.07
CA ARG A 157 6.60 2.23 -10.14
C ARG A 157 5.15 2.10 -9.68
N ASN A 158 4.35 3.14 -9.94
CA ASN A 158 2.92 3.18 -9.65
C ASN A 158 2.08 2.86 -10.90
N LEU A 159 2.71 2.51 -12.03
CA LEU A 159 2.04 2.22 -13.29
C LEU A 159 2.28 0.76 -13.70
N VAL A 160 1.22 0.08 -14.11
CA VAL A 160 1.25 -1.28 -14.64
C VAL A 160 0.68 -1.24 -16.05
N TRP A 161 1.45 -1.68 -17.03
CA TRP A 161 1.03 -1.71 -18.43
C TRP A 161 0.59 -3.11 -18.83
N ASP A 162 -0.66 -3.23 -19.24
CA ASP A 162 -1.18 -4.43 -19.89
C ASP A 162 -1.18 -4.24 -21.41
N ALA A 163 -0.28 -4.96 -22.09
CA ALA A 163 -0.12 -4.89 -23.55
C ALA A 163 -1.32 -5.50 -24.28
N ASP A 164 -1.96 -6.53 -23.70
CA ASP A 164 -3.06 -7.25 -24.35
C ASP A 164 -4.29 -6.36 -24.50
N THR A 165 -4.52 -5.49 -23.51
CA THR A 165 -5.63 -4.53 -23.50
C THR A 165 -5.21 -3.11 -23.85
N SER A 166 -3.90 -2.84 -23.93
CA SER A 166 -3.33 -1.50 -24.09
C SER A 166 -3.80 -0.50 -23.02
N THR A 167 -3.77 -0.92 -21.75
CA THR A 167 -4.25 -0.11 -20.60
C THR A 167 -3.21 0.05 -19.49
N LEU A 168 -3.36 1.13 -18.72
CA LEU A 168 -2.62 1.43 -17.49
C LEU A 168 -3.47 1.27 -16.22
#